data_AF-A0A6I1H5V9-F1
#
_entry.id   AF-A0A6I1H5V9-F1
#
_cell.length_a   1.000
_cell.length_b   1.000
_cell.length_c   1.000
_cell.angle_alpha   90.00
_cell.angle_beta   90.00
_cell.angle_gamma   90.00
#
_symmetry.space_group_name_H-M   'P 1'
#
loop_
_entity.id
_entity.type
_entity.pdbx_description
1 polymer ?
#
loop_
_entity_poly.entity_id
_entity_poly.type
_entity_poly.pdbx_seq_one_letter_code
_entity_poly.pdbx_strand_id
1 'polypeptide(L)'
;MAAAAVSTGIILALANTSKDVTPTPFALMTNFAMRDILPAGIHIEYLLCARIGRLRLAEHLLIDGAGRYNDGLQIFRNVMNDLHREVIRGGAGERSDVYRSVEANAMQLFKSEHGKMLLSLPAGRAAR
;
A
#
# COMPACT_ATOMS: atom_id res chain seq x y z
N MET A 1 13.85 9.48 -2.91
CA MET A 1 12.74 8.50 -2.86
C MET A 1 11.34 9.11 -2.84
N ALA A 2 11.16 10.44 -2.70
CA ALA A 2 9.86 11.11 -2.87
C ALA A 2 9.14 10.81 -4.19
N ALA A 3 9.88 10.46 -5.25
CA ALA A 3 9.34 10.03 -6.54
C ALA A 3 8.58 8.68 -6.50
N ALA A 4 8.91 7.78 -5.57
CA ALA A 4 8.30 6.45 -5.51
C ALA A 4 6.86 6.49 -4.96
N ALA A 5 6.61 7.32 -3.94
CA ALA A 5 5.29 7.48 -3.33
C ALA A 5 4.33 8.31 -4.21
N VAL A 6 4.84 9.33 -4.92
CA VAL A 6 4.07 10.06 -5.94
C VAL A 6 3.69 9.13 -7.10
N SER A 7 4.57 8.19 -7.47
CA SER A 7 4.24 7.15 -8.44
C SER A 7 3.13 6.21 -7.98
N THR A 8 3.03 5.84 -6.70
CA THR A 8 2.03 4.85 -6.25
C THR A 8 0.60 5.40 -6.34
N GLY A 9 0.39 6.66 -5.96
CA GLY A 9 -0.91 7.32 -6.11
C GLY A 9 -1.32 7.53 -7.57
N ILE A 10 -0.36 7.86 -8.44
CA ILE A 10 -0.57 8.01 -9.89
C ILE A 10 -0.84 6.65 -10.55
N ILE A 11 -0.13 5.59 -10.16
CA ILE A 11 -0.33 4.23 -10.68
C ILE A 11 -1.68 3.66 -10.24
N LEU A 12 -2.12 3.89 -8.99
CA LEU A 12 -3.46 3.49 -8.54
C LEU A 12 -4.57 4.31 -9.24
N ALA A 13 -4.37 5.61 -9.46
CA ALA A 13 -5.31 6.44 -10.22
C ALA A 13 -5.40 5.99 -11.69
N LEU A 14 -4.27 5.64 -12.32
CA LEU A 14 -4.21 5.08 -13.67
C LEU A 14 -4.90 3.71 -13.76
N ALA A 15 -4.73 2.85 -12.75
CA ALA A 15 -5.43 1.57 -12.66
C ALA A 15 -6.96 1.74 -12.56
N ASN A 16 -7.43 2.87 -12.00
CA ASN A 16 -8.86 3.20 -11.92
C ASN A 16 -9.43 3.76 -13.24
N THR A 17 -8.57 4.08 -14.22
CA THR A 17 -8.95 4.78 -15.46
C THR A 17 -8.83 3.89 -16.71
N SER A 18 -8.10 2.79 -16.62
CA SER A 18 -7.74 1.96 -17.77
C SER A 18 -8.59 0.69 -17.85
N LYS A 19 -9.05 0.40 -19.07
CA LYS A 19 -9.63 -0.89 -19.48
C LYS A 19 -8.61 -2.05 -19.43
N ASP A 20 -7.39 -1.82 -18.95
CA ASP A 20 -6.24 -2.74 -18.96
C ASP A 20 -5.81 -3.15 -17.54
N VAL A 21 -6.77 -3.45 -16.66
CA VAL A 21 -6.48 -4.14 -15.39
C VAL A 21 -6.12 -5.59 -15.71
N THR A 22 -4.90 -5.80 -16.17
CA THR A 22 -4.33 -7.13 -16.36
C THR A 22 -3.92 -7.72 -14.99
N PRO A 23 -3.89 -9.06 -14.85
CA PRO A 23 -3.55 -9.70 -13.57
C PRO A 23 -2.16 -9.31 -13.03
N THR A 24 -1.20 -9.09 -13.93
CA THR A 24 0.20 -8.93 -13.58
C THR A 24 0.53 -7.60 -12.88
N PRO A 25 0.12 -6.42 -13.40
CA PRO A 25 0.32 -5.15 -12.69
C PRO A 25 -0.39 -5.12 -11.34
N PHE A 26 -1.60 -5.68 -11.26
CA PHE A 26 -2.38 -5.71 -10.03
C PHE A 26 -1.75 -6.60 -8.96
N ALA A 27 -1.26 -7.78 -9.35
CA ALA A 27 -0.51 -8.67 -8.45
C ALA A 27 0.82 -8.05 -7.99
N LEU A 28 1.53 -7.35 -8.87
CA LEU A 28 2.75 -6.60 -8.54
C LEU A 28 2.49 -5.48 -7.54
N MET A 29 1.41 -4.71 -7.71
CA MET A 29 1.03 -3.67 -6.75
C MET A 29 0.70 -4.24 -5.37
N THR A 30 -0.02 -5.37 -5.34
CA THR A 30 -0.44 -6.00 -4.08
C THR A 30 0.74 -6.62 -3.33
N ASN A 31 1.62 -7.36 -4.01
CA ASN A 31 2.76 -8.04 -3.39
C ASN A 31 3.94 -7.10 -3.13
N PHE A 32 4.32 -6.30 -4.13
CA PHE A 32 5.59 -5.59 -4.12
C PHE A 32 5.46 -4.23 -3.41
N ALA A 33 4.46 -3.43 -3.79
CA ALA A 33 4.36 -2.05 -3.30
C ALA A 33 3.68 -1.93 -1.94
N MET A 34 2.86 -2.90 -1.52
CA MET A 34 1.99 -2.71 -0.36
C MET A 34 2.36 -3.57 0.84
N ARG A 35 2.89 -4.78 0.64
CA ARG A 35 3.04 -5.72 1.76
C ARG A 35 4.32 -5.51 2.56
N ASP A 36 5.48 -5.44 1.90
CA ASP A 36 6.76 -5.51 2.61
C ASP A 36 7.74 -4.38 2.25
N ILE A 37 7.81 -3.96 0.98
CA ILE A 37 8.90 -3.08 0.52
C ILE A 37 8.70 -1.63 0.95
N LEU A 38 7.47 -1.10 0.86
CA LEU A 38 7.21 0.29 1.24
C LEU A 38 7.34 0.52 2.75
N PRO A 39 6.71 -0.31 3.63
CA PRO A 39 6.88 -0.16 5.06
C PRO A 39 8.34 -0.32 5.50
N ALA A 40 9.06 -1.29 4.91
CA ALA A 40 10.49 -1.48 5.18
C ALA A 40 11.34 -0.30 4.69
N GLY A 41 11.06 0.24 3.50
CA GLY A 41 11.77 1.39 2.96
C GLY A 41 11.61 2.64 3.83
N ILE A 42 10.39 2.95 4.26
CA ILE A 42 10.09 4.05 5.18
C ILE A 42 10.84 3.85 6.52
N HIS A 43 10.82 2.63 7.05
CA HIS A 43 11.52 2.30 8.29
C HIS A 43 13.05 2.44 8.18
N ILE A 44 13.64 2.02 7.06
CA ILE A 44 15.07 2.19 6.79
C ILE A 44 15.44 3.68 6.71
N GLU A 45 14.65 4.50 6.03
CA GLU A 45 14.89 5.95 5.98
C GLU A 45 14.83 6.59 7.37
N TYR A 46 13.87 6.17 8.20
CA TYR A 46 13.79 6.54 9.60
C TYR A 46 15.09 6.19 10.36
N LEU A 47 15.55 4.93 10.28
CA LEU A 47 16.76 4.48 10.97
C LEU A 47 18.01 5.23 10.50
N LEU A 48 18.13 5.49 9.21
CA LEU A 48 19.25 6.25 8.64
C LEU A 48 19.26 7.70 9.15
N CYS A 49 18.10 8.37 9.16
CA CYS A 49 17.98 9.73 9.66
C CYS A 49 18.25 9.82 11.17
N ALA A 50 17.79 8.83 11.93
CA ALA A 50 18.06 8.74 13.36
C ALA A 50 19.58 8.55 13.62
N ARG A 51 20.24 7.69 12.84
CA ARG A 51 21.67 7.39 12.97
C ARG A 51 22.57 8.61 12.72
N ILE A 52 22.18 9.52 11.84
CA ILE A 52 22.92 10.78 11.57
C ILE A 52 22.55 11.92 12.54
N GLY A 53 21.81 11.64 13.61
CA GLY A 53 21.44 12.60 14.65
C GLY A 53 20.26 13.51 14.30
N ARG A 54 19.56 13.28 13.17
CA ARG A 54 18.40 14.09 12.74
C ARG A 54 17.09 13.48 13.25
N LEU A 55 16.92 13.39 14.58
CA LEU A 55 15.80 12.69 15.22
C LEU A 55 14.42 13.27 14.84
N ARG A 56 14.25 14.59 14.88
CA ARG A 56 12.97 15.24 14.49
C ARG A 56 12.59 14.98 13.02
N LEU A 57 13.59 14.93 12.14
CA LEU A 57 13.37 14.61 10.73
C LEU A 57 12.99 13.14 10.57
N ALA A 58 13.66 12.24 11.28
CA ALA A 58 13.36 10.81 11.28
C ALA A 58 11.90 10.58 11.71
N GLU A 59 11.48 11.16 12.83
CA GLU A 59 10.09 11.06 13.30
C GLU A 59 9.09 11.60 12.28
N HIS A 60 9.37 12.77 11.68
CA HIS A 60 8.49 13.35 10.67
C HIS A 60 8.38 12.46 9.43
N LEU A 61 9.49 11.89 8.95
CA LEU A 61 9.51 10.96 7.82
C LEU A 61 8.70 9.69 8.11
N LEU A 62 8.80 9.16 9.33
CA LEU A 62 8.03 7.97 9.71
C LEU A 62 6.53 8.28 9.75
N ILE A 63 6.13 9.42 10.33
CA ILE A 63 4.72 9.83 10.42
C ILE A 63 4.13 10.09 9.03
N ASP A 64 4.81 10.91 8.21
CA ASP A 64 4.36 11.24 6.85
C ASP A 64 4.35 10.00 5.95
N GLY A 65 5.38 9.15 6.04
CA GLY A 65 5.44 7.89 5.32
C GLY A 65 4.32 6.92 5.71
N ALA A 66 4.02 6.80 7.00
CA ALA A 66 2.93 5.99 7.52
C ALA A 66 1.56 6.50 7.04
N GLY A 67 1.35 7.82 7.04
CA GLY A 67 0.13 8.46 6.52
C GLY A 67 -0.09 8.11 5.05
N ARG A 68 0.92 8.33 4.20
CA ARG A 68 0.83 8.03 2.75
C ARG A 68 0.60 6.56 2.45
N TYR A 69 1.22 5.67 3.24
CA TYR A 69 1.00 4.23 3.12
C TYR A 69 -0.45 3.86 3.46
N ASN A 70 -1.00 4.42 4.55
CA ASN A 70 -2.39 4.19 4.94
C ASN A 70 -3.38 4.73 3.90
N ASP A 71 -3.12 5.91 3.33
CA ASP A 71 -3.94 6.47 2.25
C ASP A 71 -3.93 5.55 1.02
N GLY A 72 -2.75 5.07 0.62
CA GLY A 72 -2.60 4.11 -0.46
C GLY A 72 -3.39 2.82 -0.19
N LEU A 73 -3.26 2.24 1.00
CA LEU A 73 -4.01 1.05 1.43
C LEU A 73 -5.52 1.27 1.38
N GLN A 74 -5.99 2.45 1.77
CA GLN A 74 -7.42 2.78 1.74
C GLN A 74 -7.94 2.87 0.31
N ILE A 75 -7.19 3.48 -0.62
CA ILE A 75 -7.55 3.51 -2.04
C ILE A 75 -7.61 2.09 -2.60
N PHE A 76 -6.60 1.26 -2.31
CA PHE A 76 -6.58 -0.14 -2.76
C PHE A 76 -7.75 -0.95 -2.21
N ARG A 77 -8.12 -0.75 -0.94
CA ARG A 77 -9.31 -1.36 -0.34
C ARG A 77 -10.59 -0.97 -1.08
N ASN A 78 -10.73 0.30 -1.45
CA ASN A 78 -11.89 0.76 -2.21
C ASN A 78 -11.97 0.09 -3.59
N VAL A 79 -10.84 0.02 -4.31
CA VAL A 79 -10.75 -0.69 -5.60
C VAL A 79 -11.15 -2.16 -5.47
N MET A 80 -10.65 -2.85 -4.43
CA MET A 80 -11.02 -4.25 -4.18
C MET A 80 -12.51 -4.43 -3.85
N ASN A 81 -13.10 -3.50 -3.11
CA ASN A 81 -14.53 -3.54 -2.80
C ASN A 81 -15.40 -3.31 -4.04
N ASP A 82 -15.01 -2.39 -4.91
CA ASP A 82 -15.73 -2.11 -6.15
C ASP A 82 -15.64 -3.29 -7.12
N LEU A 83 -14.45 -3.88 -7.26
CA LEU A 83 -14.26 -5.10 -8.05
C LEU A 83 -15.05 -6.29 -7.50
N HIS A 84 -15.10 -6.46 -6.17
CA HIS A 84 -15.94 -7.48 -5.52
C HIS A 84 -17.43 -7.31 -5.86
N ARG A 85 -17.94 -6.07 -5.82
CA ARG A 85 -19.33 -5.75 -6.18
C ARG A 85 -19.63 -6.06 -7.64
N GLU A 86 -18.72 -5.75 -8.55
CA GLU A 86 -18.85 -6.07 -9.97
C GLU A 86 -18.87 -7.58 -10.22
N VAL A 87 -18.03 -8.34 -9.50
CA VAL A 87 -18.01 -9.81 -9.55
C VAL A 87 -19.33 -10.40 -9.08
N ILE A 88 -19.88 -9.93 -7.94
CA ILE A 88 -21.17 -10.41 -7.43
C ILE A 88 -22.32 -10.12 -8.42
N ARG A 89 -22.28 -8.97 -9.09
CA ARG A 89 -23.29 -8.58 -10.08
C ARG A 89 -23.17 -9.34 -11.41
N GLY A 90 -22.15 -10.19 -11.58
CA GLY A 90 -21.89 -10.92 -12.82
C GLY A 90 -21.36 -10.05 -13.97
N GLY A 91 -20.99 -8.79 -13.71
CA GLY A 91 -20.54 -7.83 -14.71
C GLY A 91 -19.03 -7.74 -14.91
N ALA A 92 -18.25 -8.49 -14.12
CA ALA A 92 -16.80 -8.36 -14.09
C ALA A 92 -16.06 -9.05 -15.26
N GLY A 93 -16.66 -10.04 -15.93
CA GLY A 93 -16.00 -10.78 -17.02
C GLY A 93 -14.61 -11.31 -16.60
N GLU A 94 -13.60 -11.05 -17.44
CA GLU A 94 -12.18 -11.42 -17.20
C GLU A 94 -11.58 -10.78 -15.93
N ARG A 95 -12.13 -9.66 -15.44
CA ARG A 95 -11.68 -9.03 -14.19
C ARG A 95 -12.05 -9.87 -12.96
N SER A 96 -12.98 -10.82 -13.08
CA SER A 96 -13.31 -11.75 -12.00
C SER A 96 -12.14 -12.68 -11.67
N ASP A 97 -11.39 -13.12 -12.67
CA ASP A 97 -10.22 -13.99 -12.46
C ASP A 97 -9.06 -13.21 -11.82
N VAL A 98 -8.89 -11.95 -12.21
CA VAL A 98 -7.94 -11.03 -11.56
C VAL A 98 -8.31 -10.88 -10.08
N TYR A 99 -9.56 -10.57 -9.76
CA TYR A 99 -10.03 -10.45 -8.38
C TYR A 99 -9.71 -11.70 -7.55
N ARG A 100 -10.10 -12.88 -8.05
CA ARG A 100 -9.88 -14.16 -7.37
C ARG A 100 -8.38 -14.45 -7.15
N SER A 101 -7.53 -14.07 -8.10
CA SER A 101 -6.07 -14.30 -8.00
C SER A 101 -5.39 -13.45 -6.92
N VAL A 102 -5.97 -12.29 -6.56
CA VAL A 102 -5.34 -11.32 -5.64
C VAL A 102 -6.09 -11.16 -4.31
N GLU A 103 -7.34 -11.60 -4.22
CA GLU A 103 -8.20 -11.44 -3.03
C GLU A 103 -7.52 -11.99 -1.76
N ALA A 104 -6.97 -13.20 -1.82
CA ALA A 104 -6.29 -13.81 -0.67
C ALA A 104 -5.10 -12.97 -0.19
N ASN A 105 -4.28 -12.46 -1.13
CA ASN A 105 -3.12 -11.63 -0.83
C ASN A 105 -3.53 -10.25 -0.30
N ALA A 106 -4.55 -9.63 -0.89
CA ALA A 106 -5.11 -8.37 -0.43
C ALA A 106 -5.69 -8.51 1.00
N MET A 107 -6.37 -9.62 1.30
CA MET A 107 -6.90 -9.89 2.63
C MET A 107 -5.79 -10.07 3.67
N GLN A 108 -4.70 -10.76 3.30
CA GLN A 108 -3.52 -10.90 4.16
C GLN A 108 -2.85 -9.54 4.39
N LEU A 109 -2.74 -8.70 3.36
CA LEU A 109 -2.21 -7.35 3.45
C LEU A 109 -3.03 -6.49 4.42
N PHE A 110 -4.36 -6.45 4.29
CA PHE A 110 -5.22 -5.67 5.18
C PHE A 110 -5.19 -6.14 6.64
N LYS A 111 -4.84 -7.41 6.87
CA LYS A 111 -4.69 -8.01 8.20
C LYS A 111 -3.23 -8.05 8.68
N SER A 112 -2.29 -7.52 7.90
CA SER A 112 -0.87 -7.57 8.22
C SER A 112 -0.56 -6.66 9.42
N GLU A 113 -0.16 -7.27 10.52
CA GLU A 113 0.37 -6.55 11.69
C GLU A 113 1.81 -6.08 11.46
N HIS A 114 2.53 -6.70 10.52
CA HIS A 114 3.95 -6.39 10.26
C HIS A 114 4.14 -4.97 9.71
N GLY A 115 3.32 -4.57 8.74
CA GLY A 115 3.34 -3.20 8.20
C GLY A 115 3.00 -2.16 9.26
N LYS A 116 2.06 -2.47 10.17
CA LYS A 116 1.70 -1.59 11.29
C LYS A 116 2.85 -1.45 12.30
N MET A 117 3.55 -2.54 12.59
CA MET A 117 4.71 -2.52 13.50
C MET A 117 5.88 -1.70 12.92
N LEU A 118 6.20 -1.88 11.64
CA LEU A 118 7.30 -1.15 10.98
C LEU A 118 7.07 0.37 10.91
N LEU A 119 5.80 0.78 10.84
CA LEU A 119 5.38 2.18 10.74
C LEU A 119 5.02 2.79 12.11
N SER A 120 5.27 2.06 13.21
CA SER A 120 5.07 2.56 14.57
C SER A 120 6.33 3.21 15.13
N LEU A 121 6.18 4.33 15.86
CA LEU A 121 7.30 4.98 16.53
C LEU A 121 7.80 4.12 17.72
N PRO A 122 9.11 4.17 18.06
CA PRO A 122 9.64 3.50 19.24
C PRO A 122 9.18 4.21 20.53
N ALA A 123 7.94 3.89 20.92
CA ALA A 123 7.29 4.15 22.21
C ALA A 123 5.83 3.62 22.20
N GLY A 124 5.39 2.91 21.15
CA GLY A 124 3.99 2.50 21.01
C GLY A 124 3.04 3.64 20.63
N ARG A 125 3.57 4.81 20.26
CA ARG A 125 2.75 5.85 19.62
C ARG A 125 2.52 5.42 18.17
N ALA A 126 1.29 5.00 17.88
CA ALA A 126 0.83 4.91 16.51
C ALA A 126 1.03 6.29 15.86
N ALA A 127 1.73 6.34 14.73
CA ALA A 127 1.60 7.46 13.81
C ALA A 127 0.13 7.44 13.35
N ARG A 128 -0.69 8.29 13.96
CA ARG A 128 -2.09 8.48 13.57
C ARG A 128 -2.16 9.42 12.39
#